data_AF-A0A1F7R3Z2-F1
#
_entry.id   AF-A0A1F7R3Z2-F1
#
_cell.length_a   1.000
_cell.length_b   1.000
_cell.length_c   1.000
_cell.angle_alpha   90.00
_cell.angle_beta   90.00
_cell.angle_gamma   90.00
#
_symmetry.space_group_name_H-M   'P 1'
#
loop_
_entity.id
_entity.type
_entity.pdbx_description
1 polymer ?
#
loop_
_entity_poly.entity_id
_entity_poly.type
_entity_poly.pdbx_seq_one_letter_code
_entity_poly.pdbx_strand_id
1 'polypeptide(L)' 'MKIADIRKLDTGELAKESTKLREEIAQLRLKLYAGELMNVRLIRGKRRDLARMMTVMSEQLSKERI' A
#
# COMPACT_ATOMS: atom_id res chain seq x y z
N MET A 1 -0.62 -0.67 -8.25
CA MET A 1 -2.09 -0.54 -8.42
C MET A 1 -2.45 0.72 -9.19
N LYS A 2 -3.49 0.67 -10.03
CA LYS A 2 -4.09 1.88 -10.64
C LYS A 2 -5.02 2.53 -9.61
N ILE A 3 -5.06 3.86 -9.60
CA ILE A 3 -5.86 4.65 -8.65
C ILE A 3 -7.36 4.37 -8.80
N ALA A 4 -7.81 4.07 -10.03
CA ALA A 4 -9.20 3.73 -10.32
C ALA A 4 -9.69 2.48 -9.57
N ASP A 5 -8.81 1.49 -9.36
CA ASP A 5 -9.16 0.26 -8.65
C ASP A 5 -9.16 0.50 -7.13
N ILE A 6 -8.26 1.35 -6.63
CA ILE A 6 -8.17 1.72 -5.21
C ILE A 6 -9.42 2.51 -4.77
N ARG A 7 -9.96 3.37 -5.63
CA ARG A 7 -11.17 4.16 -5.32
C ARG A 7 -12.47 3.36 -5.29
N LYS A 8 -12.48 2.14 -5.81
CA LYS A 8 -13.65 1.24 -5.80
C LYS A 8 -13.74 0.40 -4.52
N LEU A 9 -12.66 0.33 -3.74
CA LEU A 9 -12.61 -0.44 -2.51
C LEU A 9 -13.29 0.34 -1.37
N ASP A 10 -13.96 -0.40 -0.49
CA ASP A 10 -14.54 0.16 0.72
C ASP A 10 -13.45 0.55 1.75
N THR A 11 -13.78 1.46 2.66
CA THR A 11 -12.88 1.93 3.73
C THR A 11 -12.31 0.78 4.58
N GLY A 12 -13.14 -0.24 4.87
CA GLY A 12 -12.70 -1.45 5.59
C GLY A 12 -11.76 -2.34 4.77
N GLU A 13 -11.95 -2.41 3.46
CA GLU A 13 -11.07 -3.17 2.55
C GLU A 13 -9.73 -2.45 2.33
N LEU A 14 -9.76 -1.12 2.24
CA LEU A 14 -8.56 -0.27 2.17
C LEU A 14 -7.68 -0.45 3.40
N ALA A 15 -8.27 -0.51 4.59
CA ALA A 15 -7.53 -0.77 5.82
C ALA A 15 -6.83 -2.14 5.79
N LYS A 16 -7.55 -3.21 5.40
CA LYS A 16 -6.99 -4.57 5.30
C LYS A 16 -5.90 -4.71 4.25
N GLU A 17 -6.07 -4.12 3.08
CA GLU A 17 -5.04 -4.14 2.04
C GLU A 17 -3.82 -3.29 2.46
N SER A 18 -4.02 -2.21 3.23
CA SER A 18 -2.92 -1.37 3.72
C SER A 18 -2.02 -2.12 4.72
N THR A 19 -2.62 -2.93 5.61
CA THR A 19 -1.85 -3.75 6.56
C THR A 19 -1.10 -4.86 5.83
N LYS A 20 -1.75 -5.53 4.89
CA LYS A 20 -1.12 -6.54 4.03
C LYS A 20 0.07 -5.98 3.24
N LEU A 21 -0.08 -4.81 2.62
CA LEU A 21 1.03 -4.16 1.90
C LEU A 21 2.19 -3.78 2.83
N ARG A 22 1.92 -3.40 4.09
CA ARG A 22 2.99 -3.14 5.08
C ARG A 22 3.74 -4.42 5.44
N GLU A 23 3.04 -5.52 5.64
CA GLU A 23 3.65 -6.84 5.91
C GLU A 23 4.50 -7.32 4.73
N GLU A 24 3.99 -7.21 3.51
CA GLU A 24 4.76 -7.53 2.30
C GLU A 24 6.03 -6.69 2.17
N ILE A 25 5.96 -5.39 2.48
CA ILE A 25 7.14 -4.52 2.48
C ILE A 25 8.15 -4.97 3.55
N ALA A 26 7.68 -5.37 4.73
CA ALA A 26 8.54 -5.86 5.80
C ALA A 26 9.25 -7.16 5.39
N GLN A 27 8.53 -8.12 4.79
CA GLN A 27 9.09 -9.35 4.26
C GLN A 27 10.11 -9.09 3.14
N LEU A 28 9.81 -8.16 2.22
CA LEU A 28 10.74 -7.80 1.15
C LEU A 28 12.01 -7.12 1.69
N ARG A 29 11.92 -6.36 2.78
CA ARG A 29 13.09 -5.78 3.46
C ARG A 29 13.94 -6.85 4.15
N LEU A 30 13.32 -7.84 4.77
CA LEU A 30 14.01 -9.01 5.32
C LEU A 30 14.78 -9.77 4.23
N LYS A 31 14.14 -10.05 3.09
CA LYS A 31 14.80 -10.67 1.92
C LYS A 31 15.91 -9.82 1.33
N LEU A 32 15.75 -8.49 1.34
CA LEU A 32 16.81 -7.56 0.93
C LEU A 32 18.03 -7.65 1.85
N TYR A 33 17.80 -7.72 3.17
CA TYR A 33 18.86 -7.86 4.15
C TYR A 33 19.59 -9.21 4.03
N ALA A 34 18.84 -10.28 3.74
CA ALA A 34 19.40 -11.60 3.46
C ALA A 34 20.18 -11.67 2.12
N GLY A 35 20.15 -10.62 1.29
CA GLY A 35 20.83 -10.59 0.00
C GLY A 35 20.14 -11.37 -1.12
N GLU A 36 18.98 -11.98 -0.85
CA GLU A 36 18.23 -12.80 -1.81
C GLU A 36 17.34 -11.97 -2.76
N LEU A 37 17.18 -10.67 -2.47
CA LEU A 37 16.30 -9.81 -3.26
C LEU A 37 17.01 -9.23 -4.49
N MET A 38 16.85 -9.89 -5.63
CA MET A 38 17.42 -9.40 -6.90
C MET A 38 16.81 -8.08 -7.41
N ASN A 39 15.58 -7.74 -7.02
CA ASN A 39 14.89 -6.56 -7.55
C ASN A 39 14.36 -5.63 -6.45
N VAL A 40 15.21 -4.69 -6.04
CA VAL A 40 14.89 -3.63 -5.05
C VAL A 40 13.77 -2.69 -5.53
N ARG A 41 13.52 -2.61 -6.85
CA ARG A 41 12.46 -1.76 -7.42
C ARG A 41 11.06 -2.21 -7.01
N LEU A 42 10.88 -3.49 -6.69
CA LEU A 42 9.61 -4.04 -6.17
C LEU A 42 9.21 -3.37 -4.85
N ILE A 43 10.15 -3.17 -3.93
CA ILE A 43 9.91 -2.45 -2.67
C ILE A 43 9.43 -1.03 -2.95
N ARG A 44 10.08 -0.34 -3.91
CA ARG A 44 9.69 1.02 -4.28
C ARG A 44 8.30 1.09 -4.89
N GLY A 45 7.92 0.10 -5.72
CA GLY A 45 6.57 -0.02 -6.28
C GLY A 45 5.51 -0.20 -5.19
N LYS A 46 5.73 -1.16 -4.29
CA LYS A 46 4.83 -1.45 -3.17
C LYS A 46 4.68 -0.25 -2.21
N ARG A 47 5.76 0.49 -1.94
CA ARG A 47 5.69 1.75 -1.15
C ARG A 47 4.84 2.81 -1.82
N ARG A 48 4.90 2.96 -3.15
CA ARG A 48 4.04 3.92 -3.87
C ARG A 48 2.58 3.50 -3.84
N ASP A 49 2.31 2.20 -3.97
CA ASP A 49 0.95 1.68 -3.89
C ASP A 49 0.36 1.89 -2.49
N LEU A 50 1.12 1.62 -1.42
CA LEU A 50 0.70 1.92 -0.05
C LEU A 50 0.41 3.41 0.15
N ALA A 51 1.27 4.30 -0.37
CA ALA A 51 1.06 5.74 -0.26
C ALA A 51 -0.25 6.17 -0.95
N ARG A 52 -0.52 5.66 -2.16
CA ARG A 52 -1.76 5.95 -2.89
C ARG A 52 -3.01 5.49 -2.14
N MET A 53 -2.97 4.32 -1.49
CA MET A 53 -4.09 3.83 -0.69
C MET A 53 -4.35 4.73 0.52
N MET A 54 -3.30 5.11 1.25
CA MET A 54 -3.45 6.03 2.39
C MET A 54 -4.02 7.39 1.96
N THR A 55 -3.62 7.90 0.77
CA THR A 55 -4.19 9.14 0.23
C THR A 55 -5.68 9.01 -0.05
N VAL A 56 -6.13 7.92 -0.70
CA VAL A 56 -7.56 7.71 -0.98
C VAL A 56 -8.36 7.55 0.31
N MET A 57 -7.82 6.85 1.31
CA MET A 57 -8.46 6.71 2.62
C MET A 57 -8.63 8.08 3.31
N SER A 58 -7.59 8.93 3.27
CA SER A 58 -7.69 10.32 3.78
C SER A 58 -8.68 11.17 2.99
N GLU A 59 -8.77 11.01 1.66
CA GLU A 59 -9.79 11.68 0.83
C GLU A 59 -11.21 11.28 1.24
N GLN A 60 -11.45 10.00 1.53
CA GLN A 60 -12.76 9.50 1.99
C GLN A 60 -13.12 10.07 3.37
N LEU A 61 -12.20 9.99 4.33
CA LEU A 61 -12.39 10.56 5.68
C LEU A 61 -12.64 12.08 5.65
N SER A 62 -11.98 12.81 4.74
CA SER A 62 -12.21 14.25 4.58
C SER A 62 -13.58 14.57 4.01
N LYS A 63 -14.16 13.68 3.19
CA LYS A 63 -15.52 13.86 2.64
C LYS A 63 -16.61 13.59 3.67
N GLU A 64 -16.39 12.67 4.60
CA GLU A 64 -17.33 12.39 5.70
C GLU A 64 -17.42 13.53 6.73
N ARG A 65 -16.41 14.41 6.78
CA ARG A 65 -16.36 15.55 7.72
C ARG A 65 -17.04 16.83 7.21
N ILE A 66 -17.54 16.84 5.98
CA ILE A 66 -18.24 17.97 5.34
C ILE A 66 -19.73 17.65 5.31
#